data_AF-A0A7C8CSW1-F1
#
_entry.id   AF-A0A7C8CSW1-F1
#
_cell.length_a   1.000
_cell.length_b   1.000
_cell.length_c   1.000
_cell.angle_alpha   90.00
_cell.angle_beta   90.00
_cell.angle_gamma   90.00
#
_symmetry.space_group_name_H-M   'P 1'
#
loop_
_entity.id
_entity.type
_entity.pdbx_description
1 polymer ?
#
loop_
_entity_poly.entity_id
_entity_poly.type
_entity_poly.pdbx_seq_one_letter_code
_entity_poly.pdbx_strand_id
1 'polypeptide(L)'
;MLRTSLTMAAALSVGLCASAQQDAIGKIQTATAVKDAGTYHMATGTWTRANSPIAQLHGDVLYDNTCTIGFYFGLSAGESMVDSGRMPSSSSPTTATSVTGSSINYLIDGFNIGYCTGEATIDATLAVYQCYDPCADATLLIPDFTGTVLALPGTGTGTGALGCWNVTVDLSASTTGFTIFADCDGTYDGVASLDNFGWSYEQATAPLSGINGGPFIAGDPFGLFTGTACTYGDGTFWSGNVLPGTGLGSDDVFETDLNGLFGGCWFFGGYLSGNPYSSFGIQITGDAAGAPTVTGTQYCFGDGLGTACPCLNNNDGSNGSAGCANGSNIGGASLDATGTPSVGGGVVLTTTGVQPTQPGLYFRADNAVNAGAGILFGDGLRCAGGALVRLGVVVSSPAGVATSAGDPLAGLIAGDIRRFQFWYRNPAASPCGNSFNLSNGYEITVL
;
A
#
# COMPACT_ATOMS: atom_id res chain seq x y z
N MET A 1 27.01 39.14 -37.78
CA MET A 1 27.92 38.04 -37.39
C MET A 1 27.10 37.01 -36.63
N LEU A 2 27.16 35.72 -37.01
CA LEU A 2 26.47 34.62 -36.31
C LEU A 2 27.31 34.09 -35.13
N ARG A 3 26.61 33.64 -34.08
CA ARG A 3 26.96 32.62 -33.05
C ARG A 3 25.80 32.65 -32.02
N THR A 4 24.96 31.64 -31.74
CA THR A 4 25.19 30.23 -31.31
C THR A 4 26.22 30.11 -30.17
N SER A 5 26.00 29.41 -29.05
CA SER A 5 24.96 28.43 -28.65
C SER A 5 24.48 28.73 -27.19
N LEU A 6 23.80 27.91 -26.39
CA LEU A 6 23.46 26.47 -26.40
C LEU A 6 22.10 26.23 -25.67
N THR A 7 21.73 24.96 -25.52
CA THR A 7 20.52 24.35 -24.95
C THR A 7 20.57 24.03 -23.45
N MET A 8 19.43 24.12 -22.75
CA MET A 8 18.99 23.03 -21.85
C MET A 8 17.60 22.57 -22.31
N ALA A 9 17.51 21.32 -22.75
CA ALA A 9 16.23 20.68 -22.99
C ALA A 9 15.72 20.14 -21.65
N ALA A 10 14.60 20.68 -21.16
CA ALA A 10 13.81 19.98 -20.16
C ALA A 10 13.14 18.80 -20.87
N ALA A 11 13.68 17.60 -20.69
CA ALA A 11 13.01 16.38 -21.11
C ALA A 11 11.83 16.14 -20.16
N LEU A 12 10.68 16.74 -20.50
CA LEU A 12 9.40 16.33 -19.94
C LEU A 12 9.10 14.94 -20.52
N SER A 13 9.55 13.91 -19.82
CA SER A 13 9.24 12.51 -20.12
C SER A 13 7.79 12.23 -19.76
N VAL A 14 6.87 12.74 -20.58
CA VAL A 14 5.51 12.21 -20.64
C VAL A 14 5.65 10.80 -21.19
N GLY A 15 5.58 9.81 -20.31
CA GLY A 15 5.80 8.40 -20.58
C GLY A 15 4.68 7.74 -21.37
N LEU A 16 4.21 8.35 -22.46
CA LEU A 16 3.27 7.73 -23.40
C LEU A 16 3.99 6.67 -24.24
N CYS A 17 4.46 5.62 -23.57
CA CYS A 17 4.63 4.31 -24.19
C CYS A 17 3.24 3.74 -24.42
N ALA A 18 2.59 4.16 -25.50
CA ALA A 18 1.37 3.51 -25.99
C ALA A 18 1.75 2.10 -26.49
N SER A 19 1.85 1.16 -25.55
CA SER A 19 1.94 -0.27 -25.82
C SER A 19 0.70 -0.67 -26.62
N ALA A 20 0.91 -1.37 -27.74
CA ALA A 20 -0.18 -1.81 -28.58
C ALA A 20 -1.02 -2.86 -27.82
N GLN A 21 -2.26 -2.51 -27.49
CA GLN A 21 -3.20 -3.39 -26.78
C GLN A 21 -3.39 -4.73 -27.51
N GLN A 22 -3.32 -5.81 -26.76
CA GLN A 22 -3.43 -7.19 -27.23
C GLN A 22 -4.75 -7.82 -26.77
N ASP A 23 -5.46 -8.49 -27.68
CA ASP A 23 -6.74 -9.14 -27.39
C ASP A 23 -6.53 -10.41 -26.56
N ALA A 24 -7.08 -10.43 -25.34
CA ALA A 24 -6.97 -11.49 -24.36
C ALA A 24 -7.76 -12.77 -24.73
N ILE A 25 -8.59 -12.75 -25.77
CA ILE A 25 -9.51 -13.86 -26.13
C ILE A 25 -8.82 -15.24 -26.26
N GLY A 26 -7.53 -15.28 -26.61
CA GLY A 26 -6.73 -16.51 -26.69
C GLY A 26 -6.39 -17.14 -25.34
N LYS A 27 -6.55 -16.41 -24.23
CA LYS A 27 -6.19 -16.83 -22.86
C LYS A 27 -7.40 -16.90 -21.91
N ILE A 28 -8.57 -16.45 -22.34
CA ILE A 28 -9.85 -16.61 -21.62
C ILE A 28 -10.23 -18.10 -21.61
N GLN A 29 -10.63 -18.61 -20.45
CA GLN A 29 -11.01 -20.01 -20.21
C GLN A 29 -12.29 -20.07 -19.37
N THR A 30 -13.11 -21.11 -19.57
CA THR A 30 -14.36 -21.28 -18.79
C THR A 30 -14.06 -21.84 -17.40
N ALA A 31 -14.59 -21.20 -16.36
CA ALA A 31 -14.48 -21.67 -14.99
C ALA A 31 -15.37 -22.92 -14.75
N THR A 32 -14.91 -23.82 -13.87
CA THR A 32 -15.75 -24.90 -13.33
C THR A 32 -16.53 -24.42 -12.11
N ALA A 33 -17.28 -25.33 -11.46
CA ALA A 33 -18.01 -25.01 -10.24
C ALA A 33 -17.07 -24.44 -9.15
N VAL A 34 -17.29 -23.17 -8.82
CA VAL A 34 -16.54 -22.43 -7.79
C VAL A 34 -16.88 -22.97 -6.40
N LYS A 35 -15.86 -23.13 -5.57
CA LYS A 35 -15.96 -23.59 -4.18
C LYS A 35 -15.35 -22.56 -3.22
N ASP A 36 -15.83 -22.52 -1.99
CA ASP A 36 -15.23 -21.72 -0.92
C ASP A 36 -14.08 -22.50 -0.28
N ALA A 37 -12.88 -21.91 -0.22
CA ALA A 37 -11.70 -22.49 0.44
C ALA A 37 -11.60 -22.14 1.94
N GLY A 38 -12.39 -21.17 2.41
CA GLY A 38 -12.26 -20.50 3.70
C GLY A 38 -11.24 -19.35 3.70
N THR A 39 -10.79 -19.00 4.90
CA THR A 39 -9.91 -17.87 5.18
C THR A 39 -8.46 -18.31 5.35
N TYR A 40 -7.53 -17.64 4.67
CA TYR A 40 -6.10 -17.71 4.93
C TYR A 40 -5.65 -16.51 5.77
N HIS A 41 -5.05 -16.77 6.92
CA HIS A 41 -4.58 -15.74 7.85
C HIS A 41 -3.10 -15.43 7.57
N MET A 42 -2.82 -14.34 6.85
CA MET A 42 -1.48 -13.99 6.34
C MET A 42 -0.43 -13.93 7.46
N ALA A 43 -0.76 -13.34 8.61
CA ALA A 43 0.18 -13.18 9.73
C ALA A 43 0.59 -14.48 10.43
N THR A 44 -0.12 -15.60 10.20
CA THR A 44 0.19 -16.91 10.81
C THR A 44 0.50 -17.99 9.79
N GLY A 45 0.19 -17.77 8.50
CA GLY A 45 0.25 -18.79 7.46
C GLY A 45 -0.76 -19.94 7.66
N THR A 46 -1.83 -19.71 8.42
CA THR A 46 -2.81 -20.74 8.77
C THR A 46 -4.15 -20.57 8.06
N TRP A 47 -4.91 -21.67 7.99
CA TRP A 47 -6.19 -21.74 7.28
C TRP A 47 -7.36 -22.02 8.23
N THR A 48 -8.38 -21.18 8.20
CA THR A 48 -9.72 -21.47 8.72
C THR A 48 -10.59 -21.95 7.57
N ARG A 49 -10.81 -23.27 7.47
CA ARG A 49 -11.57 -23.86 6.35
C ARG A 49 -13.08 -23.64 6.49
N ALA A 50 -13.75 -23.36 5.37
CA ALA A 50 -15.19 -23.05 5.33
C ALA A 50 -16.07 -24.24 5.73
N ASN A 51 -17.16 -23.94 6.45
CA ASN A 51 -18.30 -24.86 6.69
C ASN A 51 -19.64 -24.34 6.12
N SER A 52 -19.69 -23.08 5.68
CA SER A 52 -20.81 -22.40 5.02
C SER A 52 -20.36 -21.01 4.55
N PRO A 53 -21.08 -20.34 3.64
CA PRO A 53 -20.46 -19.41 2.69
C PRO A 53 -20.09 -18.07 3.31
N ILE A 54 -18.91 -17.58 2.92
CA ILE A 54 -18.35 -16.27 3.26
C ILE A 54 -18.15 -16.11 4.77
N ALA A 55 -16.92 -16.43 5.22
CA ALA A 55 -16.42 -15.84 6.46
C ALA A 55 -16.42 -14.32 6.26
N GLN A 56 -17.38 -13.63 6.87
CA GLN A 56 -17.57 -12.20 6.70
C GLN A 56 -16.27 -11.50 7.13
N LEU A 57 -15.61 -10.83 6.18
CA LEU A 57 -14.47 -9.97 6.46
C LEU A 57 -14.87 -8.96 7.53
N HIS A 58 -13.96 -8.70 8.47
CA HIS A 58 -14.28 -7.87 9.64
C HIS A 58 -14.34 -6.36 9.31
N GLY A 59 -13.80 -5.96 8.17
CA GLY A 59 -13.90 -4.61 7.60
C GLY A 59 -15.06 -4.41 6.63
N ASP A 60 -15.30 -3.14 6.31
CA ASP A 60 -16.21 -2.67 5.27
C ASP A 60 -15.69 -3.07 3.88
N VAL A 61 -16.59 -3.24 2.90
CA VAL A 61 -16.20 -3.49 1.50
C VAL A 61 -15.80 -2.18 0.83
N LEU A 62 -14.52 -2.04 0.52
CA LEU A 62 -13.93 -0.81 -0.03
C LEU A 62 -13.80 -0.86 -1.55
N TYR A 63 -13.61 -2.03 -2.14
CA TYR A 63 -13.69 -2.23 -3.59
C TYR A 63 -14.33 -3.57 -3.88
N ASP A 64 -15.20 -3.63 -4.89
CA ASP A 64 -15.89 -4.86 -5.27
C ASP A 64 -16.01 -5.00 -6.79
N ASN A 65 -15.26 -5.94 -7.35
CA ASN A 65 -15.46 -6.48 -8.70
C ASN A 65 -15.73 -8.00 -8.61
N THR A 66 -16.76 -8.41 -7.85
CA THR A 66 -17.11 -9.83 -7.70
C THR A 66 -18.26 -10.28 -8.59
N CYS A 67 -18.74 -9.42 -9.49
CA CYS A 67 -19.74 -9.75 -10.50
C CYS A 67 -19.19 -10.72 -11.56
N THR A 68 -19.12 -12.01 -11.23
CA THR A 68 -18.46 -13.03 -12.07
C THR A 68 -19.24 -13.36 -13.34
N ILE A 69 -18.49 -13.55 -14.43
CA ILE A 69 -19.02 -13.97 -15.75
C ILE A 69 -18.82 -15.47 -16.03
N GLY A 70 -18.25 -16.24 -15.09
CA GLY A 70 -17.97 -17.67 -15.27
C GLY A 70 -16.72 -17.98 -16.12
N PHE A 71 -15.82 -17.01 -16.26
CA PHE A 71 -14.54 -17.15 -16.96
C PHE A 71 -13.36 -16.81 -16.06
N TYR A 72 -12.18 -17.27 -16.43
CA TYR A 72 -10.90 -16.94 -15.82
C TYR A 72 -9.84 -16.73 -16.92
N PHE A 73 -8.74 -16.07 -16.59
CA PHE A 73 -7.61 -15.88 -17.50
C PHE A 73 -6.50 -16.87 -17.18
N GLY A 74 -6.03 -17.62 -18.17
CA GLY A 74 -4.93 -18.58 -17.99
C GLY A 74 -3.57 -17.89 -18.00
N LEU A 75 -2.96 -17.73 -16.82
CA LEU A 75 -1.57 -17.30 -16.64
C LEU A 75 -0.59 -18.46 -16.83
N SER A 76 0.52 -18.15 -17.47
CA SER A 76 1.67 -19.04 -17.69
C SER A 76 2.54 -19.14 -16.42
N ALA A 77 3.54 -20.02 -16.44
CA ALA A 77 4.49 -20.16 -15.32
C ALA A 77 5.21 -18.83 -15.04
N GLY A 78 5.02 -18.25 -13.84
CA GLY A 78 5.63 -16.97 -13.46
C GLY A 78 5.10 -15.75 -14.22
N GLU A 79 3.95 -15.88 -14.90
CA GLU A 79 3.26 -14.74 -15.51
C GLU A 79 2.36 -14.09 -14.45
N SER A 80 2.56 -12.80 -14.20
CA SER A 80 1.64 -11.94 -13.46
C SER A 80 0.62 -11.30 -14.40
N MET A 81 -0.51 -10.87 -13.83
CA MET A 81 -1.29 -9.76 -14.38
C MET A 81 -1.30 -8.59 -13.39
N VAL A 82 -1.49 -7.36 -13.88
CA VAL A 82 -1.75 -6.16 -13.06
C VAL A 82 -2.92 -5.38 -13.65
N ASP A 83 -3.96 -5.21 -12.84
CA ASP A 83 -5.23 -4.57 -13.19
C ASP A 83 -5.52 -3.35 -12.31
N SER A 84 -6.37 -2.45 -12.78
CA SER A 84 -6.65 -1.17 -12.13
C SER A 84 -8.01 -1.11 -11.43
N GLY A 85 -8.11 -0.23 -10.45
CA GLY A 85 -9.35 0.14 -9.80
C GLY A 85 -9.20 1.45 -9.04
N ARG A 86 -10.31 1.99 -8.52
CA ARG A 86 -10.33 3.25 -7.78
C ARG A 86 -10.93 3.05 -6.40
N MET A 87 -10.27 3.60 -5.38
CA MET A 87 -10.84 3.81 -4.05
C MET A 87 -11.32 5.27 -3.98
N PRO A 88 -12.61 5.58 -3.83
CA PRO A 88 -13.10 6.94 -3.92
C PRO A 88 -12.69 7.77 -2.69
N SER A 89 -12.27 9.02 -2.90
CA SER A 89 -12.03 10.00 -1.83
C SER A 89 -13.28 10.81 -1.48
N SER A 90 -13.19 11.63 -0.43
CA SER A 90 -14.21 12.64 -0.10
C SER A 90 -14.47 13.69 -1.20
N SER A 91 -13.60 13.79 -2.21
CA SER A 91 -13.77 14.68 -3.36
C SER A 91 -14.33 14.00 -4.61
N SER A 92 -14.37 12.64 -4.63
CA SER A 92 -14.98 11.86 -5.70
C SER A 92 -16.44 12.29 -5.93
N PRO A 93 -16.89 12.46 -7.18
CA PRO A 93 -18.25 12.88 -7.49
C PRO A 93 -19.25 11.75 -7.24
N THR A 94 -20.48 12.09 -6.87
CA THR A 94 -21.61 11.14 -6.91
C THR A 94 -22.23 11.15 -8.32
N THR A 95 -22.11 10.06 -9.07
CA THR A 95 -22.66 9.89 -10.42
C THR A 95 -23.23 8.48 -10.60
N ALA A 96 -23.72 8.14 -11.80
CA ALA A 96 -24.12 6.76 -12.12
C ALA A 96 -22.93 5.78 -12.20
N THR A 97 -21.70 6.30 -12.23
CA THR A 97 -20.45 5.51 -12.30
C THR A 97 -19.43 6.02 -11.27
N SER A 98 -19.88 6.56 -10.14
CA SER A 98 -19.00 7.08 -9.10
C SER A 98 -19.76 7.31 -7.79
N VAL A 99 -19.13 6.94 -6.67
CA VAL A 99 -19.61 7.22 -5.32
C VAL A 99 -18.61 8.14 -4.62
N THR A 100 -19.08 8.93 -3.66
CA THR A 100 -18.21 9.80 -2.85
C THR A 100 -17.69 9.01 -1.65
N GLY A 101 -16.38 9.01 -1.45
CA GLY A 101 -15.72 8.34 -0.36
C GLY A 101 -15.88 9.03 0.99
N SER A 102 -15.49 8.33 2.05
CA SER A 102 -15.56 8.81 3.44
C SER A 102 -14.21 9.28 4.00
N SER A 103 -13.10 8.94 3.34
CA SER A 103 -11.74 9.33 3.73
C SER A 103 -10.90 9.76 2.52
N ILE A 104 -9.66 10.17 2.76
CA ILE A 104 -8.58 10.30 1.75
C ILE A 104 -7.65 9.08 1.73
N ASN A 105 -7.86 8.12 2.63
CA ASN A 105 -7.10 6.87 2.72
C ASN A 105 -7.90 5.78 3.45
N TYR A 106 -7.60 4.51 3.21
CA TYR A 106 -8.30 3.38 3.82
C TYR A 106 -7.30 2.31 4.27
N LEU A 107 -7.46 1.81 5.49
CA LEU A 107 -6.65 0.71 6.03
C LEU A 107 -7.24 -0.60 5.53
N ILE A 108 -6.49 -1.33 4.70
CA ILE A 108 -6.89 -2.60 4.12
C ILE A 108 -6.63 -3.73 5.11
N ASP A 109 -7.67 -4.51 5.39
CA ASP A 109 -7.65 -5.63 6.34
C ASP A 109 -7.88 -7.00 5.68
N GLY A 110 -8.23 -7.03 4.39
CA GLY A 110 -8.41 -8.30 3.68
C GLY A 110 -8.76 -8.17 2.20
N PHE A 111 -8.76 -9.33 1.55
CA PHE A 111 -9.15 -9.51 0.16
C PHE A 111 -10.10 -10.72 0.01
N ASN A 112 -10.97 -10.69 -1.00
CA ASN A 112 -11.55 -11.90 -1.58
C ASN A 112 -11.03 -12.06 -3.01
N ILE A 113 -10.41 -13.19 -3.32
CA ILE A 113 -9.89 -13.50 -4.66
C ILE A 113 -10.52 -14.79 -5.19
N GLY A 114 -10.85 -14.79 -6.48
CA GLY A 114 -11.32 -15.96 -7.21
C GLY A 114 -10.28 -16.42 -8.24
N TYR A 115 -9.98 -17.72 -8.31
CA TYR A 115 -9.05 -18.29 -9.29
C TYR A 115 -9.43 -19.72 -9.69
N CYS A 116 -8.95 -20.16 -10.85
CA CYS A 116 -8.94 -21.56 -11.28
C CYS A 116 -7.50 -22.06 -11.38
N THR A 117 -7.26 -23.36 -11.15
CA THR A 117 -5.95 -23.98 -11.42
C THR A 117 -6.07 -25.48 -11.77
N GLY A 118 -5.17 -25.96 -12.62
CA GLY A 118 -5.02 -27.38 -12.97
C GLY A 118 -4.10 -28.17 -12.02
N GLU A 119 -3.41 -27.47 -11.13
CA GLU A 119 -2.50 -28.08 -10.15
C GLU A 119 -3.28 -28.63 -8.94
N ALA A 120 -2.65 -29.52 -8.17
CA ALA A 120 -3.28 -30.07 -6.96
C ALA A 120 -3.35 -29.03 -5.82
N THR A 121 -2.38 -28.12 -5.77
CA THR A 121 -2.21 -27.02 -4.81
C THR A 121 -1.30 -25.99 -5.46
N ILE A 122 -1.51 -24.70 -5.21
CA ILE A 122 -0.63 -23.62 -5.65
C ILE A 122 -0.26 -22.71 -4.49
N ASP A 123 0.78 -21.92 -4.68
CA ASP A 123 0.98 -20.66 -3.97
C ASP A 123 0.71 -19.52 -4.97
N ALA A 124 0.15 -18.41 -4.50
CA ALA A 124 -0.05 -17.20 -5.32
C ALA A 124 0.47 -15.96 -4.61
N THR A 125 1.05 -15.03 -5.38
CA THR A 125 1.49 -13.73 -4.88
C THR A 125 0.47 -12.67 -5.31
N LEU A 126 0.08 -11.83 -4.35
CA LEU A 126 -0.67 -10.59 -4.58
C LEU A 126 0.27 -9.41 -4.29
N ALA A 127 0.21 -8.37 -5.11
CA ALA A 127 0.80 -7.08 -4.80
C ALA A 127 -0.14 -5.94 -5.16
N VAL A 128 -0.01 -4.80 -4.47
CA VAL A 128 -0.80 -3.58 -4.71
C VAL A 128 0.13 -2.38 -4.89
N TYR A 129 -0.25 -1.47 -5.77
CA TYR A 129 0.50 -0.28 -6.19
C TYR A 129 -0.42 0.94 -6.13
N GLN A 130 0.06 2.07 -5.61
CA GLN A 130 -0.67 3.35 -5.69
C GLN A 130 -0.39 4.05 -7.03
N CYS A 131 -1.30 4.93 -7.48
CA CYS A 131 -1.15 5.78 -8.67
C CYS A 131 -0.77 4.96 -9.92
N TYR A 132 -1.52 3.86 -10.14
CA TYR A 132 -1.25 2.95 -11.24
C TYR A 132 -1.96 3.43 -12.51
N ASP A 133 -1.17 3.94 -13.46
CA ASP A 133 -1.62 4.16 -14.83
C ASP A 133 -1.94 2.79 -15.48
N PRO A 134 -3.16 2.53 -15.97
CA PRO A 134 -3.49 1.24 -16.57
C PRO A 134 -2.54 0.88 -17.72
N CYS A 135 -2.00 -0.34 -17.70
CA CYS A 135 -0.90 -0.80 -18.56
C CYS A 135 0.50 -0.19 -18.31
N ALA A 136 0.74 0.49 -17.20
CA ALA A 136 2.11 0.79 -16.79
C ALA A 136 2.91 -0.50 -16.49
N ASP A 137 4.19 -0.47 -16.82
CA ASP A 137 5.14 -1.54 -16.50
C ASP A 137 5.31 -1.66 -14.97
N ALA A 138 4.64 -2.64 -14.37
CA ALA A 138 4.66 -2.86 -12.94
C ALA A 138 6.04 -3.29 -12.42
N THR A 139 6.94 -3.78 -13.30
CA THR A 139 8.32 -4.15 -12.92
C THR A 139 9.19 -2.92 -12.63
N LEU A 140 8.74 -1.73 -13.02
CA LEU A 140 9.37 -0.44 -12.71
C LEU A 140 8.79 0.23 -11.45
N LEU A 141 7.74 -0.34 -10.85
CA LEU A 141 7.05 0.18 -9.68
C LEU A 141 7.51 -0.53 -8.41
N ILE A 142 7.39 0.15 -7.26
CA ILE A 142 7.55 -0.46 -5.94
C ILE A 142 6.14 -0.72 -5.39
N PRO A 143 5.78 -1.96 -5.06
CA PRO A 143 4.48 -2.25 -4.49
C PRO A 143 4.38 -1.80 -3.03
N ASP A 144 3.27 -1.17 -2.67
CA ASP A 144 2.88 -0.78 -1.32
C ASP A 144 2.53 -1.97 -0.43
N PHE A 145 2.10 -3.07 -1.06
CA PHE A 145 1.86 -4.36 -0.42
C PHE A 145 2.36 -5.49 -1.31
N THR A 146 2.97 -6.51 -0.71
CA THR A 146 3.19 -7.80 -1.37
C THR A 146 2.99 -8.92 -0.37
N GLY A 147 2.18 -9.93 -0.73
CA GLY A 147 1.84 -11.05 0.12
C GLY A 147 1.65 -12.33 -0.65
N THR A 148 2.28 -13.42 -0.18
CA THR A 148 2.11 -14.76 -0.76
C THR A 148 1.09 -15.57 0.05
N VAL A 149 0.02 -15.99 -0.61
CA VAL A 149 -1.00 -16.89 -0.08
C VAL A 149 -0.56 -18.34 -0.33
N LEU A 150 -0.29 -19.08 0.75
CA LEU A 150 0.31 -20.40 0.68
C LEU A 150 -0.72 -21.54 0.72
N ALA A 151 -0.43 -22.61 -0.02
CA ALA A 151 -1.24 -23.83 -0.08
C ALA A 151 -2.72 -23.58 -0.43
N LEU A 152 -2.92 -22.76 -1.47
CA LEU A 152 -4.20 -22.54 -2.14
C LEU A 152 -4.73 -23.85 -2.73
N PRO A 153 -5.99 -24.23 -2.45
CA PRO A 153 -6.58 -25.46 -2.98
C PRO A 153 -6.60 -25.55 -4.51
N GLY A 154 -6.29 -26.72 -5.06
CA GLY A 154 -6.32 -26.98 -6.50
C GLY A 154 -7.39 -28.00 -6.91
N THR A 155 -7.02 -28.95 -7.75
CA THR A 155 -7.89 -30.02 -8.26
C THR A 155 -8.26 -31.10 -7.24
N GLY A 156 -7.61 -31.10 -6.07
CA GLY A 156 -7.83 -32.07 -5.00
C GLY A 156 -7.04 -33.37 -5.19
N THR A 157 -7.40 -34.19 -6.18
CA THR A 157 -6.84 -35.56 -6.32
C THR A 157 -6.68 -36.08 -7.76
N GLY A 158 -6.52 -35.21 -8.77
CA GLY A 158 -6.37 -35.66 -10.16
C GLY A 158 -5.56 -34.70 -11.04
N THR A 159 -4.52 -35.22 -11.69
CA THR A 159 -3.76 -34.51 -12.73
C THR A 159 -4.63 -34.27 -13.96
N GLY A 160 -4.76 -33.01 -14.40
CA GLY A 160 -5.51 -32.63 -15.61
C GLY A 160 -7.00 -32.35 -15.42
N ALA A 161 -7.49 -32.25 -14.17
CA ALA A 161 -8.78 -31.61 -13.88
C ALA A 161 -8.58 -30.09 -13.72
N LEU A 162 -9.68 -29.32 -13.60
CA LEU A 162 -9.64 -27.89 -13.29
C LEU A 162 -10.41 -27.65 -11.98
N GLY A 163 -9.78 -27.02 -10.99
CA GLY A 163 -10.41 -26.63 -9.73
C GLY A 163 -10.51 -25.12 -9.61
N CYS A 164 -11.73 -24.59 -9.41
CA CYS A 164 -11.98 -23.16 -9.23
C CYS A 164 -12.47 -22.86 -7.80
N TRP A 165 -11.97 -21.76 -7.22
CA TRP A 165 -12.12 -21.45 -5.80
C TRP A 165 -12.20 -19.95 -5.54
N ASN A 166 -13.00 -19.57 -4.54
CA ASN A 166 -12.91 -18.28 -3.86
C ASN A 166 -12.16 -18.45 -2.55
N VAL A 167 -11.34 -17.47 -2.19
CA VAL A 167 -10.52 -17.44 -0.98
C VAL A 167 -10.64 -16.09 -0.32
N THR A 168 -10.84 -16.09 0.99
CA THR A 168 -10.69 -14.90 1.83
C THR A 168 -9.26 -14.83 2.35
N VAL A 169 -8.59 -13.70 2.14
CA VAL A 169 -7.24 -13.43 2.66
C VAL A 169 -7.38 -12.41 3.78
N ASP A 170 -6.98 -12.79 4.99
CA ASP A 170 -7.08 -11.96 6.19
C ASP A 170 -5.72 -11.33 6.52
N LEU A 171 -5.71 -10.00 6.59
CA LEU A 171 -4.58 -9.13 6.93
C LEU A 171 -4.75 -8.44 8.29
N SER A 172 -5.87 -8.65 9.00
CA SER A 172 -6.32 -7.84 10.16
C SER A 172 -5.38 -7.85 11.38
N ALA A 173 -4.38 -8.72 11.41
CA ALA A 173 -3.24 -8.57 12.32
C ALA A 173 -2.43 -7.31 11.94
N SER A 174 -2.20 -6.42 12.90
CA SER A 174 -1.76 -5.03 12.68
C SER A 174 -0.39 -4.82 12.02
N THR A 175 0.31 -5.86 11.59
CA THR A 175 1.57 -5.81 10.84
C THR A 175 1.46 -6.33 9.40
N THR A 176 0.29 -6.83 8.99
CA THR A 176 0.03 -7.33 7.61
C THR A 176 -0.96 -6.48 6.82
N GLY A 177 -1.76 -5.64 7.49
CA GLY A 177 -2.56 -4.62 6.83
C GLY A 177 -1.70 -3.48 6.28
N PHE A 178 -2.21 -2.77 5.28
CA PHE A 178 -1.54 -1.65 4.61
C PHE A 178 -2.58 -0.58 4.25
N THR A 179 -2.15 0.60 3.80
CA THR A 179 -3.06 1.71 3.46
C THR A 179 -3.11 1.94 1.96
N ILE A 180 -4.31 1.97 1.38
CA ILE A 180 -4.53 2.53 0.02
C ILE A 180 -4.96 3.99 0.19
N PHE A 181 -4.38 4.89 -0.59
CA PHE A 181 -4.83 6.28 -0.65
C PHE A 181 -6.03 6.38 -1.60
N ALA A 182 -7.03 7.16 -1.20
CA ALA A 182 -8.25 7.32 -1.97
C ALA A 182 -8.01 8.29 -3.13
N ASP A 183 -8.45 7.95 -4.33
CA ASP A 183 -8.11 8.63 -5.59
C ASP A 183 -6.57 8.89 -5.68
N CYS A 184 -5.75 7.91 -5.22
CA CYS A 184 -4.30 7.91 -4.91
C CYS A 184 -3.69 9.11 -4.12
N ASP A 185 -4.07 10.35 -4.38
CA ASP A 185 -3.52 11.54 -3.71
C ASP A 185 -4.51 12.19 -2.72
N GLY A 186 -5.73 11.66 -2.62
CA GLY A 186 -6.84 12.20 -1.84
C GLY A 186 -7.81 13.08 -2.64
N THR A 187 -7.55 13.30 -3.93
CA THR A 187 -8.27 14.24 -4.80
C THR A 187 -8.66 13.61 -6.14
N TYR A 188 -9.97 13.46 -6.37
CA TYR A 188 -10.48 13.08 -7.68
C TYR A 188 -10.29 14.23 -8.68
N ASP A 189 -9.50 14.01 -9.74
CA ASP A 189 -9.39 14.93 -10.87
C ASP A 189 -9.86 14.33 -12.21
N GLY A 190 -10.11 13.02 -12.26
CA GLY A 190 -10.57 12.29 -13.44
C GLY A 190 -9.44 11.78 -14.34
N VAL A 191 -8.19 11.78 -13.87
CA VAL A 191 -7.03 11.23 -14.55
C VAL A 191 -6.69 9.86 -13.94
N ALA A 192 -6.94 8.78 -14.68
CA ALA A 192 -6.76 7.40 -14.19
C ALA A 192 -5.39 7.12 -13.53
N SER A 193 -4.29 7.68 -14.05
CA SER A 193 -2.95 7.51 -13.48
C SER A 193 -2.69 8.27 -12.17
N LEU A 194 -3.58 9.19 -11.80
CA LEU A 194 -3.59 9.89 -10.52
C LEU A 194 -4.73 9.42 -9.61
N ASP A 195 -5.81 8.87 -10.17
CA ASP A 195 -6.97 8.38 -9.42
C ASP A 195 -6.83 6.90 -8.97
N ASN A 196 -6.22 6.02 -9.80
CA ASN A 196 -6.32 4.58 -9.62
C ASN A 196 -5.22 3.96 -8.73
N PHE A 197 -5.58 2.86 -8.06
CA PHE A 197 -4.64 1.85 -7.57
C PHE A 197 -4.50 0.72 -8.59
N GLY A 198 -3.38 0.01 -8.54
CA GLY A 198 -3.12 -1.21 -9.30
C GLY A 198 -3.05 -2.40 -8.34
N TRP A 199 -3.52 -3.56 -8.77
CA TRP A 199 -3.36 -4.81 -8.03
C TRP A 199 -2.95 -5.93 -8.97
N SER A 200 -2.20 -6.89 -8.45
CA SER A 200 -1.65 -7.99 -9.24
C SER A 200 -1.98 -9.36 -8.67
N TYR A 201 -1.97 -10.34 -9.57
CA TYR A 201 -2.00 -11.76 -9.23
C TYR A 201 -0.91 -12.48 -10.04
N GLU A 202 -0.10 -13.28 -9.34
CA GLU A 202 0.86 -14.22 -9.94
C GLU A 202 0.61 -15.62 -9.35
N GLN A 203 0.51 -16.64 -10.20
CA GLN A 203 0.59 -18.04 -9.74
C GLN A 203 2.08 -18.44 -9.63
N ALA A 204 2.66 -18.28 -8.43
CA ALA A 204 4.05 -18.60 -8.14
C ALA A 204 4.40 -20.09 -8.36
N THR A 205 3.41 -20.99 -8.29
CA THR A 205 3.59 -22.40 -8.63
C THR A 205 3.50 -22.63 -10.15
N ALA A 206 4.62 -23.05 -10.76
CA ALA A 206 4.64 -23.38 -12.19
C ALA A 206 3.66 -24.53 -12.55
N PRO A 207 2.81 -24.38 -13.58
CA PRO A 207 1.86 -25.42 -13.99
C PRO A 207 2.57 -26.68 -14.52
N LEU A 208 2.33 -27.82 -13.88
CA LEU A 208 2.79 -29.15 -14.29
C LEU A 208 1.70 -29.94 -15.03
N SER A 209 0.43 -29.55 -14.85
CA SER A 209 -0.74 -30.16 -15.51
C SER A 209 -0.87 -29.82 -17.00
N GLY A 210 -0.15 -28.80 -17.48
CA GLY A 210 -0.33 -28.23 -18.82
C GLY A 210 -1.60 -27.37 -18.97
N ILE A 211 -2.33 -27.13 -17.86
CA ILE A 211 -3.48 -26.23 -17.80
C ILE A 211 -3.02 -24.96 -17.07
N ASN A 212 -3.02 -23.84 -17.77
CA ASN A 212 -2.76 -22.53 -17.17
C ASN A 212 -3.87 -22.22 -16.15
N GLY A 213 -3.47 -21.93 -14.90
CA GLY A 213 -4.35 -21.41 -13.85
C GLY A 213 -4.34 -19.88 -13.85
N GLY A 214 -5.21 -19.25 -13.08
CA GLY A 214 -5.23 -17.80 -12.95
C GLY A 214 -6.55 -17.23 -12.42
N PRO A 215 -6.61 -15.90 -12.28
CA PRO A 215 -7.71 -15.19 -11.62
C PRO A 215 -8.99 -15.19 -12.46
N PHE A 216 -10.12 -15.11 -11.78
CA PHE A 216 -11.42 -14.96 -12.41
C PHE A 216 -11.52 -13.63 -13.15
N ILE A 217 -12.37 -13.63 -14.19
CA ILE A 217 -12.82 -12.41 -14.87
C ILE A 217 -14.20 -12.08 -14.31
N ALA A 218 -14.43 -10.80 -14.06
CA ALA A 218 -15.64 -10.22 -13.49
C ALA A 218 -15.95 -8.89 -14.18
N GLY A 219 -17.09 -8.28 -13.83
CA GLY A 219 -17.56 -7.03 -14.43
C GLY A 219 -18.45 -7.27 -15.66
N ASP A 220 -19.71 -7.63 -15.41
CA ASP A 220 -20.77 -7.61 -16.44
C ASP A 220 -21.89 -6.62 -16.06
N PRO A 221 -21.65 -5.32 -16.27
CA PRO A 221 -22.63 -4.27 -15.98
C PRO A 221 -23.87 -4.29 -16.88
N PHE A 222 -23.87 -5.11 -17.95
CA PHE A 222 -24.97 -5.16 -18.92
C PHE A 222 -25.78 -6.46 -18.86
N GLY A 223 -25.33 -7.46 -18.09
CA GLY A 223 -25.92 -8.79 -18.09
C GLY A 223 -25.88 -9.45 -19.46
N LEU A 224 -24.76 -9.29 -20.18
CA LEU A 224 -24.57 -9.96 -21.46
C LEU A 224 -24.60 -11.48 -21.27
N PHE A 225 -24.12 -11.96 -20.12
CA PHE A 225 -24.42 -13.31 -19.66
C PHE A 225 -25.74 -13.29 -18.87
N THR A 226 -26.61 -14.26 -19.13
CA THR A 226 -27.99 -14.18 -18.62
C THR A 226 -28.04 -14.37 -17.11
N GLY A 227 -28.34 -13.30 -16.38
CA GLY A 227 -28.47 -13.31 -14.92
C GLY A 227 -27.28 -12.74 -14.15
N THR A 228 -26.27 -12.18 -14.83
CA THR A 228 -25.07 -11.58 -14.23
C THR A 228 -25.04 -10.05 -14.32
N ALA A 229 -26.16 -9.38 -14.60
CA ALA A 229 -26.22 -7.92 -14.61
C ALA A 229 -25.99 -7.35 -13.20
N CYS A 230 -24.91 -6.58 -13.04
CA CYS A 230 -24.59 -5.84 -11.81
C CYS A 230 -24.57 -4.33 -12.07
N THR A 231 -24.75 -3.50 -11.04
CA THR A 231 -24.57 -2.05 -11.21
C THR A 231 -23.10 -1.68 -11.07
N TYR A 232 -22.69 -0.60 -11.73
CA TYR A 232 -21.36 -0.04 -11.59
C TYR A 232 -21.11 0.48 -10.17
N GLY A 233 -19.98 0.11 -9.56
CA GLY A 233 -19.56 0.60 -8.24
C GLY A 233 -20.41 0.16 -7.03
N ASP A 234 -21.41 -0.71 -7.25
CA ASP A 234 -22.18 -1.38 -6.20
C ASP A 234 -21.29 -2.32 -5.36
N GLY A 235 -21.84 -2.86 -4.27
CA GLY A 235 -21.15 -3.77 -3.36
C GLY A 235 -20.18 -3.08 -2.40
N THR A 236 -19.80 -1.83 -2.71
CA THR A 236 -18.99 -0.96 -1.85
C THR A 236 -19.81 -0.34 -0.71
N PHE A 237 -19.16 -0.08 0.42
CA PHE A 237 -19.69 0.60 1.60
C PHE A 237 -20.46 1.89 1.25
N TRP A 238 -19.90 2.74 0.38
CA TRP A 238 -20.50 4.03 0.01
C TRP A 238 -21.73 3.91 -0.90
N SER A 239 -21.86 2.81 -1.64
CA SER A 239 -23.08 2.53 -2.43
C SER A 239 -24.27 2.19 -1.53
N GLY A 240 -24.01 1.62 -0.34
CA GLY A 240 -25.03 1.04 0.53
C GLY A 240 -25.72 -0.19 -0.05
N ASN A 241 -25.29 -0.69 -1.22
CA ASN A 241 -25.79 -1.90 -1.84
C ASN A 241 -24.90 -3.10 -1.47
N VAL A 242 -25.51 -4.28 -1.34
CA VAL A 242 -24.87 -5.56 -1.00
C VAL A 242 -24.87 -6.54 -2.17
N LEU A 243 -25.27 -6.10 -3.36
CA LEU A 243 -25.10 -6.85 -4.61
C LEU A 243 -23.65 -6.72 -5.11
N PRO A 244 -23.09 -7.74 -5.78
CA PRO A 244 -21.76 -7.68 -6.37
C PRO A 244 -21.59 -6.48 -7.30
N GLY A 245 -20.47 -5.77 -7.18
CA GLY A 245 -20.04 -4.68 -8.06
C GLY A 245 -19.23 -5.14 -9.27
N THR A 246 -18.99 -4.20 -10.18
CA THR A 246 -18.16 -4.37 -11.39
C THR A 246 -16.79 -3.68 -11.29
N GLY A 247 -16.35 -3.34 -10.08
CA GLY A 247 -15.23 -2.45 -9.83
C GLY A 247 -15.60 -0.97 -10.01
N LEU A 248 -15.08 -0.11 -9.13
CA LEU A 248 -15.09 1.33 -9.34
C LEU A 248 -13.80 1.71 -10.08
N GLY A 249 -13.88 2.47 -11.17
CA GLY A 249 -12.70 2.87 -11.97
C GLY A 249 -11.91 1.72 -12.60
N SER A 250 -12.49 0.53 -12.69
CA SER A 250 -11.97 -0.58 -13.51
C SER A 250 -12.10 -0.24 -14.99
N ASP A 251 -11.05 -0.52 -15.75
CA ASP A 251 -11.03 -0.39 -17.21
C ASP A 251 -10.85 -1.75 -17.91
N ASP A 252 -11.22 -1.90 -19.20
CA ASP A 252 -10.92 -3.11 -19.99
C ASP A 252 -9.47 -3.06 -20.47
N VAL A 253 -8.52 -3.01 -19.53
CA VAL A 253 -7.11 -2.89 -19.86
C VAL A 253 -6.23 -3.29 -18.66
N PHE A 254 -5.30 -4.21 -18.87
CA PHE A 254 -4.43 -4.75 -17.83
C PHE A 254 -3.02 -5.03 -18.37
N GLU A 255 -2.02 -4.98 -17.50
CA GLU A 255 -0.65 -5.40 -17.81
C GLU A 255 -0.46 -6.90 -17.51
N THR A 256 0.50 -7.50 -18.21
CA THR A 256 1.15 -8.76 -17.82
C THR A 256 2.65 -8.59 -18.04
N ASP A 257 3.49 -9.16 -17.15
CA ASP A 257 4.94 -8.90 -17.08
C ASP A 257 5.59 -8.69 -18.45
N LEU A 258 5.87 -7.42 -18.77
CA LEU A 258 6.45 -6.97 -20.04
C LEU A 258 7.80 -7.63 -20.41
N ASN A 259 8.48 -8.27 -19.46
CA ASN A 259 9.72 -9.01 -19.69
C ASN A 259 9.49 -10.51 -20.01
N GLY A 260 8.27 -11.00 -19.78
CA GLY A 260 7.82 -12.35 -20.10
C GLY A 260 7.51 -12.56 -21.59
N LEU A 261 7.35 -13.83 -21.99
CA LEU A 261 7.05 -14.20 -23.39
C LEU A 261 5.69 -13.66 -23.89
N PHE A 262 4.78 -13.38 -22.97
CA PHE A 262 3.44 -12.85 -23.22
C PHE A 262 3.25 -11.44 -22.64
N GLY A 263 4.37 -10.80 -22.27
CA GLY A 263 4.37 -9.47 -21.68
C GLY A 263 3.77 -8.41 -22.59
N GLY A 264 2.93 -7.56 -22.03
CA GLY A 264 2.14 -6.64 -22.83
C GLY A 264 1.02 -5.94 -22.07
N CYS A 265 0.41 -5.01 -22.79
CA CYS A 265 -0.85 -4.41 -22.43
C CYS A 265 -1.97 -5.20 -23.11
N TRP A 266 -2.93 -5.70 -22.34
CA TRP A 266 -4.01 -6.58 -22.80
C TRP A 266 -5.39 -5.99 -22.51
N PHE A 267 -6.39 -6.46 -23.24
CA PHE A 267 -7.81 -6.15 -23.02
C PHE A 267 -8.69 -7.34 -23.44
N PHE A 268 -9.89 -7.46 -22.89
CA PHE A 268 -10.84 -8.56 -23.12
C PHE A 268 -11.79 -8.32 -24.31
N GLY A 269 -11.56 -7.29 -25.13
CA GLY A 269 -12.23 -7.08 -26.42
C GLY A 269 -13.26 -5.93 -26.47
N GLY A 270 -13.59 -5.30 -25.34
CA GLY A 270 -14.50 -4.17 -25.23
C GLY A 270 -15.97 -4.51 -25.48
N TYR A 271 -16.75 -4.73 -24.41
CA TYR A 271 -18.17 -5.10 -24.53
C TYR A 271 -19.08 -3.97 -25.08
N LEU A 272 -19.49 -4.08 -26.34
CA LEU A 272 -20.47 -3.19 -26.95
C LEU A 272 -21.88 -3.43 -26.34
N SER A 273 -22.70 -2.44 -25.97
CA SER A 273 -22.53 -0.98 -26.05
C SER A 273 -22.96 -0.29 -24.75
N GLY A 274 -22.07 0.44 -24.06
CA GLY A 274 -22.51 1.30 -22.96
C GLY A 274 -21.51 2.21 -22.24
N ASN A 275 -20.24 1.88 -21.97
CA ASN A 275 -19.64 0.59 -21.61
C ASN A 275 -19.20 0.71 -20.12
N PRO A 276 -19.40 -0.27 -19.25
CA PRO A 276 -18.23 -0.71 -18.46
C PRO A 276 -17.82 -2.16 -18.69
N TYR A 277 -16.59 -2.39 -18.26
CA TYR A 277 -15.66 -3.36 -18.80
C TYR A 277 -15.64 -4.67 -18.02
N SER A 278 -15.10 -5.73 -18.62
CA SER A 278 -14.61 -6.85 -17.83
C SER A 278 -13.21 -6.57 -17.32
N SER A 279 -12.96 -6.93 -16.07
CA SER A 279 -11.70 -6.77 -15.34
C SER A 279 -11.52 -8.01 -14.45
N PHE A 280 -10.44 -8.11 -13.68
CA PHE A 280 -10.21 -9.25 -12.81
C PHE A 280 -11.04 -9.20 -11.53
N GLY A 281 -11.45 -10.40 -11.07
CA GLY A 281 -12.34 -10.56 -9.94
C GLY A 281 -11.64 -10.43 -8.58
N ILE A 282 -11.84 -9.30 -7.90
CA ILE A 282 -11.37 -9.05 -6.52
C ILE A 282 -12.40 -8.28 -5.70
N GLN A 283 -12.44 -8.58 -4.40
CA GLN A 283 -13.00 -7.70 -3.37
C GLN A 283 -11.89 -7.27 -2.42
N ILE A 284 -11.92 -6.02 -1.96
CA ILE A 284 -10.98 -5.47 -0.99
C ILE A 284 -11.76 -4.94 0.21
N THR A 285 -11.34 -5.28 1.42
CA THR A 285 -11.99 -4.82 2.66
C THR A 285 -11.05 -4.07 3.57
N GLY A 286 -11.62 -3.28 4.46
CA GLY A 286 -10.86 -2.47 5.41
C GLY A 286 -11.72 -1.52 6.23
N ASP A 287 -11.10 -0.51 6.83
CA ASP A 287 -11.80 0.52 7.60
C ASP A 287 -12.27 1.67 6.70
N ALA A 288 -13.57 1.77 6.45
CA ALA A 288 -14.15 2.88 5.66
C ALA A 288 -14.19 4.20 6.44
N ALA A 289 -14.03 4.22 7.77
CA ALA A 289 -13.79 5.47 8.51
C ALA A 289 -12.41 6.07 8.19
N GLY A 290 -11.55 5.30 7.52
CA GLY A 290 -10.24 5.69 7.02
C GLY A 290 -9.11 5.10 7.87
N ALA A 291 -7.92 4.98 7.26
CA ALA A 291 -6.75 4.63 8.06
C ALA A 291 -6.50 5.73 9.11
N PRO A 292 -6.05 5.39 10.34
CA PRO A 292 -5.50 6.38 11.25
C PRO A 292 -4.46 7.20 10.46
N THR A 293 -4.62 8.52 10.40
CA THR A 293 -3.83 9.35 9.49
C THR A 293 -2.36 9.30 9.90
N VAL A 294 -1.60 8.40 9.28
CA VAL A 294 -0.17 8.25 9.52
C VAL A 294 0.52 9.50 9.00
N THR A 295 0.88 10.39 9.91
CA THR A 295 1.51 11.68 9.58
C THR A 295 2.93 11.49 9.02
N GLY A 296 3.44 10.25 9.00
CA GLY A 296 4.73 9.86 8.45
C GLY A 296 5.21 8.52 9.02
N THR A 297 6.51 8.23 8.86
CA THR A 297 7.12 6.93 9.19
C THR A 297 8.33 7.10 10.10
N GLN A 298 8.38 6.33 11.19
CA GLN A 298 9.55 6.26 12.08
C GLN A 298 10.70 5.47 11.44
N TYR A 299 11.94 5.92 11.60
CA TYR A 299 13.14 5.25 11.08
C TYR A 299 14.35 5.45 11.99
N CYS A 300 15.48 4.76 11.74
CA CYS A 300 16.74 4.94 12.48
C CYS A 300 16.63 4.65 13.99
N PHE A 301 16.35 3.39 14.32
CA PHE A 301 16.15 2.95 15.70
C PHE A 301 17.47 2.70 16.43
N GLY A 302 17.43 2.88 17.75
CA GLY A 302 18.55 2.62 18.65
C GLY A 302 18.64 1.19 19.16
N ASP A 303 18.02 0.21 18.48
CA ASP A 303 18.03 -1.21 18.88
C ASP A 303 19.40 -1.91 18.65
N GLY A 304 20.21 -1.33 17.76
CA GLY A 304 21.51 -1.86 17.32
C GLY A 304 21.42 -2.93 16.22
N LEU A 305 20.28 -3.08 15.56
CA LEU A 305 20.13 -3.86 14.32
C LEU A 305 20.68 -3.09 13.11
N GLY A 306 20.62 -1.75 13.16
CA GLY A 306 21.28 -0.83 12.22
C GLY A 306 22.68 -0.41 12.69
N THR A 307 22.89 0.90 12.86
CA THR A 307 24.10 1.40 13.52
C THR A 307 24.00 1.13 15.03
N ALA A 308 24.94 0.37 15.59
CA ALA A 308 24.99 0.14 17.03
C ALA A 308 25.12 1.47 17.82
N CYS A 309 24.38 1.61 18.91
CA CYS A 309 24.42 2.81 19.74
C CYS A 309 25.77 2.94 20.48
N PRO A 310 26.24 4.18 20.73
CA PRO A 310 27.56 4.40 21.33
C PRO A 310 27.62 3.88 22.77
N CYS A 311 28.77 3.41 23.23
CA CYS A 311 28.93 2.88 24.60
C CYS A 311 27.96 1.74 24.98
N LEU A 312 27.43 1.01 23.99
CA LEU A 312 26.50 -0.10 24.16
C LEU A 312 25.13 0.29 24.76
N ASN A 313 24.72 1.57 24.63
CA ASN A 313 23.40 2.05 25.09
C ASN A 313 22.29 1.82 24.05
N ASN A 314 22.25 0.63 23.44
CA ASN A 314 21.09 0.23 22.63
C ASN A 314 19.83 0.29 23.51
N ASN A 315 18.70 0.66 22.93
CA ASN A 315 17.42 0.62 23.63
C ASN A 315 16.96 -0.84 23.84
N ASP A 316 16.09 -1.05 24.82
CA ASP A 316 15.51 -2.35 25.15
C ASP A 316 14.13 -2.59 24.51
N GLY A 317 13.71 -1.71 23.58
CA GLY A 317 12.38 -1.71 22.96
C GLY A 317 11.22 -1.30 23.87
N SER A 318 11.43 -0.98 25.15
CA SER A 318 10.33 -0.68 26.10
C SER A 318 9.56 0.61 25.79
N ASN A 319 10.09 1.48 24.91
CA ASN A 319 9.42 2.68 24.40
C ASN A 319 9.15 2.60 22.88
N GLY A 320 9.07 1.38 22.33
CA GLY A 320 8.85 1.13 20.91
C GLY A 320 10.04 1.54 20.03
N SER A 321 9.72 2.05 18.83
CA SER A 321 10.64 2.45 17.75
C SER A 321 11.46 3.73 18.07
N ALA A 322 12.24 3.68 19.15
CA ALA A 322 12.94 4.82 19.73
C ALA A 322 14.40 4.95 19.28
N GLY A 323 15.03 6.07 19.64
CA GLY A 323 16.49 6.27 19.58
C GLY A 323 17.24 5.48 20.67
N CYS A 324 18.53 5.74 20.82
CA CYS A 324 19.37 5.08 21.83
C CYS A 324 18.92 5.38 23.27
N ALA A 325 19.22 4.47 24.20
CA ALA A 325 18.90 4.61 25.63
C ALA A 325 19.51 5.88 26.23
N ASN A 326 18.82 6.50 27.20
CA ASN A 326 19.29 7.72 27.88
C ASN A 326 19.28 7.56 29.41
N GLY A 327 19.74 8.60 30.12
CA GLY A 327 19.93 8.51 31.58
C GLY A 327 18.64 8.48 32.41
N SER A 328 17.47 8.72 31.80
CA SER A 328 16.15 8.55 32.42
C SER A 328 15.33 7.40 31.86
N ASN A 329 15.58 6.96 30.63
CA ASN A 329 14.81 5.90 29.98
C ASN A 329 15.71 4.95 29.17
N ILE A 330 15.72 3.68 29.57
CA ILE A 330 16.43 2.59 28.88
C ILE A 330 15.78 2.21 27.54
N GLY A 331 14.48 2.46 27.38
CA GLY A 331 13.78 2.36 26.09
C GLY A 331 14.11 3.49 25.11
N GLY A 332 14.92 4.49 25.51
CA GLY A 332 15.30 5.60 24.66
C GLY A 332 14.17 6.61 24.40
N ALA A 333 14.45 7.58 23.53
CA ALA A 333 13.49 8.63 23.17
C ALA A 333 12.78 8.30 21.85
N SER A 334 11.45 8.24 21.88
CA SER A 334 10.61 7.93 20.71
C SER A 334 9.95 9.20 20.19
N LEU A 335 10.18 9.52 18.91
CA LEU A 335 9.60 10.63 18.17
C LEU A 335 8.50 10.10 17.26
N ASP A 336 7.32 10.74 17.37
CA ASP A 336 6.13 10.45 16.59
C ASP A 336 5.48 11.77 16.10
N ALA A 337 4.51 11.68 15.19
CA ALA A 337 3.75 12.83 14.71
C ALA A 337 2.25 12.53 14.58
N THR A 338 1.43 13.57 14.80
CA THR A 338 -0.02 13.53 14.61
C THR A 338 -0.49 14.68 13.73
N GLY A 339 -1.56 14.49 12.97
CA GLY A 339 -2.16 15.49 12.07
C GLY A 339 -2.14 15.04 10.61
N THR A 340 -2.71 15.84 9.71
CA THR A 340 -2.63 15.58 8.27
C THR A 340 -1.28 16.05 7.75
N PRO A 341 -0.52 15.25 6.99
CA PRO A 341 0.82 15.59 6.51
C PRO A 341 0.82 16.64 5.38
N SER A 342 -0.03 17.65 5.42
CA SER A 342 -0.09 18.76 4.47
C SER A 342 0.22 20.10 5.15
N VAL A 343 0.55 21.13 4.36
CA VAL A 343 0.88 22.46 4.91
C VAL A 343 -0.34 23.07 5.61
N GLY A 344 -0.25 23.33 6.91
CA GLY A 344 -1.40 23.75 7.71
C GLY A 344 -2.33 22.61 8.16
N GLY A 345 -2.01 21.34 7.84
CA GLY A 345 -2.74 20.14 8.26
C GLY A 345 -2.65 19.82 9.77
N GLY A 346 -2.17 20.76 10.57
CA GLY A 346 -2.13 20.65 12.03
C GLY A 346 -1.07 19.70 12.56
N VAL A 347 0.02 19.45 11.81
CA VAL A 347 1.07 18.51 12.23
C VAL A 347 1.70 18.93 13.56
N VAL A 348 1.79 17.98 14.48
CA VAL A 348 2.45 18.13 15.79
C VAL A 348 3.41 16.98 15.98
N LEU A 349 4.70 17.28 16.18
CA LEU A 349 5.70 16.29 16.58
C LEU A 349 5.67 16.12 18.09
N THR A 350 5.70 14.88 18.58
CA THR A 350 5.79 14.57 20.01
C THR A 350 6.94 13.59 20.26
N THR A 351 7.80 13.90 21.23
CA THR A 351 8.88 12.98 21.66
C THR A 351 8.62 12.51 23.09
N THR A 352 8.52 11.21 23.32
CA THR A 352 8.41 10.59 24.64
C THR A 352 9.75 10.02 25.11
N GLY A 353 9.88 9.73 26.40
CA GLY A 353 11.05 9.05 26.95
C GLY A 353 12.33 9.89 27.01
N VAL A 354 12.25 11.21 26.82
CA VAL A 354 13.39 12.13 26.98
C VAL A 354 13.64 12.45 28.45
N GLN A 355 14.84 12.92 28.79
CA GLN A 355 15.17 13.40 30.13
C GLN A 355 14.14 14.47 30.59
N PRO A 356 13.47 14.32 31.76
CA PRO A 356 12.46 15.28 32.22
C PRO A 356 13.03 16.68 32.51
N THR A 357 12.21 17.71 32.26
CA THR A 357 12.54 19.14 32.54
C THR A 357 13.83 19.64 31.88
N GLN A 358 14.19 19.08 30.71
CA GLN A 358 15.38 19.47 29.95
C GLN A 358 15.02 20.14 28.62
N PRO A 359 15.84 21.09 28.15
CA PRO A 359 15.67 21.65 26.82
C PRO A 359 16.10 20.66 25.74
N GLY A 360 15.35 20.66 24.64
CA GLY A 360 15.71 20.01 23.39
C GLY A 360 15.26 20.85 22.19
N LEU A 361 15.71 20.45 21.01
CA LEU A 361 15.57 21.14 19.74
C LEU A 361 14.96 20.17 18.72
N TYR A 362 13.77 20.52 18.23
CA TYR A 362 13.25 19.91 17.00
C TYR A 362 13.94 20.51 15.80
N PHE A 363 14.33 19.65 14.85
CA PHE A 363 14.86 20.07 13.57
C PHE A 363 14.33 19.16 12.46
N ARG A 364 14.30 19.71 11.24
CA ARG A 364 14.09 18.96 10.00
C ARG A 364 15.31 19.05 9.10
N ALA A 365 15.44 18.07 8.21
CA ALA A 365 16.50 17.97 7.22
C ALA A 365 16.00 17.26 5.96
N ASP A 366 16.75 17.35 4.87
CA ASP A 366 16.34 16.79 3.58
C ASP A 366 16.61 15.28 3.50
N ASN A 367 17.70 14.80 4.10
CA ASN A 367 18.23 13.44 3.87
C ASN A 367 18.19 12.57 5.12
N ALA A 368 17.82 11.30 4.94
CA ALA A 368 18.12 10.23 5.87
C ALA A 368 19.63 9.93 5.86
N VAL A 369 20.28 10.00 7.02
CA VAL A 369 21.73 9.79 7.15
C VAL A 369 22.04 8.30 7.12
N ASN A 370 23.09 7.91 6.39
CA ASN A 370 23.56 6.52 6.27
C ASN A 370 22.43 5.56 5.84
N ALA A 371 21.70 5.92 4.77
CA ALA A 371 20.53 5.19 4.27
C ALA A 371 19.44 4.92 5.34
N GLY A 372 19.32 5.80 6.34
CA GLY A 372 18.36 5.65 7.43
C GLY A 372 18.90 4.89 8.65
N ALA A 373 20.12 4.33 8.62
CA ALA A 373 20.75 3.72 9.78
C ALA A 373 21.44 4.73 10.72
N GLY A 374 21.56 6.00 10.33
CA GLY A 374 22.17 7.07 11.12
C GLY A 374 23.69 6.93 11.32
N ILE A 375 24.27 7.88 12.08
CA ILE A 375 25.68 7.86 12.52
C ILE A 375 25.79 8.27 13.99
N LEU A 376 26.85 7.81 14.68
CA LEU A 376 27.13 8.18 16.07
C LEU A 376 27.21 9.71 16.26
N PHE A 377 26.45 10.26 17.19
CA PHE A 377 26.47 11.68 17.55
C PHE A 377 26.03 11.90 19.01
N GLY A 378 27.01 12.15 19.90
CA GLY A 378 26.77 12.20 21.34
C GLY A 378 26.48 10.81 21.90
N ASP A 379 25.46 10.70 22.76
CA ASP A 379 25.00 9.44 23.33
C ASP A 379 23.99 8.71 22.41
N GLY A 380 23.84 9.12 21.15
CA GLY A 380 22.86 8.52 20.23
C GLY A 380 23.25 8.56 18.77
N LEU A 381 22.25 8.40 17.90
CA LEU A 381 22.39 8.42 16.45
C LEU A 381 21.81 9.71 15.85
N ARG A 382 22.55 10.34 14.94
CA ARG A 382 22.01 11.38 14.08
C ARG A 382 21.45 10.74 12.81
N CYS A 383 20.13 10.88 12.64
CA CYS A 383 19.35 10.20 11.62
C CYS A 383 18.92 11.15 10.49
N ALA A 384 18.77 12.45 10.79
CA ALA A 384 18.42 13.49 9.82
C ALA A 384 19.61 14.42 9.50
N GLY A 385 19.87 14.65 8.21
CA GLY A 385 21.02 15.38 7.68
C GLY A 385 20.78 16.04 6.32
N GLY A 386 21.80 16.67 5.74
CA GLY A 386 21.62 17.62 4.63
C GLY A 386 21.43 19.06 5.16
N ALA A 387 20.59 19.88 4.52
CA ALA A 387 20.32 21.22 4.99
C ALA A 387 19.41 21.16 6.24
N LEU A 388 19.94 21.61 7.37
CA LEU A 388 19.20 21.59 8.64
C LEU A 388 18.38 22.87 8.81
N VAL A 389 17.08 22.70 9.09
CA VAL A 389 16.20 23.77 9.57
C VAL A 389 15.82 23.49 11.02
N ARG A 390 16.08 24.47 11.91
CA ARG A 390 15.70 24.41 13.32
C ARG A 390 14.24 24.85 13.46
N LEU A 391 13.40 23.99 14.03
CA LEU A 391 11.96 24.23 14.16
C LEU A 391 11.63 24.96 15.46
N GLY A 392 12.23 24.53 16.58
CA GLY A 392 12.05 25.20 17.86
C GLY A 392 12.75 24.50 19.01
N VAL A 393 13.16 25.29 20.01
CA VAL A 393 13.62 24.77 21.31
C VAL A 393 12.42 24.66 22.22
N VAL A 394 12.24 23.50 22.85
CA VAL A 394 11.19 23.25 23.84
C VAL A 394 11.77 22.59 25.08
N VAL A 395 11.10 22.71 26.22
CA VAL A 395 11.48 22.05 27.47
C VAL A 395 10.56 20.86 27.69
N SER A 396 11.12 19.68 27.95
CA SER A 396 10.34 18.49 28.24
C SER A 396 9.55 18.63 29.55
N SER A 397 8.38 18.01 29.59
CA SER A 397 7.54 17.95 30.79
C SER A 397 8.22 17.16 31.92
N PRO A 398 7.71 17.23 33.16
CA PRO A 398 8.13 16.34 34.25
C PRO A 398 7.94 14.84 33.95
N ALA A 399 7.13 14.48 32.95
CA ALA A 399 6.92 13.10 32.49
C ALA A 399 7.87 12.69 31.35
N GLY A 400 8.84 13.53 30.97
CA GLY A 400 9.78 13.21 29.88
C GLY A 400 9.15 13.25 28.49
N VAL A 401 8.17 14.15 28.29
CA VAL A 401 7.50 14.37 26.98
C VAL A 401 7.81 15.78 26.46
N ALA A 402 8.19 15.89 25.20
CA ALA A 402 8.35 17.15 24.47
C ALA A 402 7.38 17.18 23.28
N THR A 403 6.97 18.37 22.86
CA THR A 403 6.03 18.58 21.74
C THR A 403 6.51 19.78 20.92
N SER A 404 6.40 19.75 19.59
CA SER A 404 6.86 20.85 18.73
C SER A 404 6.09 22.16 18.97
N ALA A 405 6.79 23.29 18.87
CA ALA A 405 6.18 24.60 18.86
C ALA A 405 5.89 25.04 17.42
N GLY A 406 4.61 25.20 17.08
CA GLY A 406 4.15 25.54 15.72
C GLY A 406 4.17 24.35 14.75
N ASP A 407 3.75 24.64 13.51
CA ASP A 407 3.68 23.66 12.42
C ASP A 407 5.10 23.30 11.90
N PRO A 408 5.54 22.03 12.02
CA PRO A 408 6.85 21.58 11.56
C PRO A 408 6.97 21.53 10.03
N LEU A 409 5.86 21.57 9.28
CA LEU A 409 5.80 21.61 7.82
C LEU A 409 5.80 23.03 7.24
N ALA A 410 5.79 24.08 8.09
CA ALA A 410 5.75 25.47 7.65
C ALA A 410 6.85 25.78 6.60
N GLY A 411 6.44 26.35 5.46
CA GLY A 411 7.32 26.72 4.35
C GLY A 411 7.82 25.56 3.48
N LEU A 412 7.20 24.39 3.57
CA LEU A 412 7.32 23.30 2.58
C LEU A 412 6.18 23.40 1.55
N ILE A 413 6.20 22.54 0.53
CA ILE A 413 5.14 22.38 -0.48
C ILE A 413 4.81 20.89 -0.70
N ALA A 414 3.67 20.60 -1.34
CA ALA A 414 3.30 19.25 -1.79
C ALA A 414 4.47 18.56 -2.54
N GLY A 415 4.69 17.28 -2.25
CA GLY A 415 5.80 16.48 -2.76
C GLY A 415 7.13 16.66 -2.01
N ASP A 416 7.26 17.61 -1.07
CA ASP A 416 8.45 17.69 -0.22
C ASP A 416 8.53 16.49 0.74
N ILE A 417 9.58 15.69 0.66
CA ILE A 417 9.90 14.72 1.71
C ILE A 417 10.90 15.34 2.69
N ARG A 418 10.61 15.33 4.00
CA ARG A 418 11.50 15.84 5.05
C ARG A 418 11.62 14.89 6.23
N ARG A 419 12.81 14.88 6.83
CA ARG A 419 13.19 14.03 7.95
C ARG A 419 13.36 14.86 9.21
N PHE A 420 12.66 14.49 10.26
CA PHE A 420 12.58 15.17 11.55
C PHE A 420 13.32 14.36 12.62
N GLN A 421 13.92 15.05 13.58
CA GLN A 421 14.55 14.42 14.73
C GLN A 421 14.58 15.42 15.92
N PHE A 422 14.53 14.89 17.14
CA PHE A 422 14.65 15.68 18.36
C PHE A 422 16.01 15.47 19.02
N TRP A 423 16.80 16.54 19.15
CA TRP A 423 18.04 16.57 19.92
C TRP A 423 17.75 17.10 21.33
N TYR A 424 18.18 16.42 22.39
CA TYR A 424 17.85 16.83 23.76
C TYR A 424 19.03 16.73 24.73
N ARG A 425 19.01 17.55 25.78
CA ARG A 425 19.99 17.45 26.88
C ARG A 425 19.72 16.22 27.72
N ASN A 426 20.80 15.47 27.99
CA ASN A 426 20.82 14.24 28.78
C ASN A 426 21.89 14.34 29.90
N PRO A 427 21.86 15.35 30.79
CA PRO A 427 22.97 15.62 31.71
C PRO A 427 23.07 14.65 32.90
N ALA A 428 21.98 13.97 33.26
CA ALA A 428 21.97 12.99 34.35
C ALA A 428 22.26 11.61 33.78
N ALA A 429 23.22 10.88 34.38
CA ALA A 429 23.57 9.49 34.00
C ALA A 429 23.72 9.24 32.47
N SER A 430 24.23 10.24 31.74
CA SER A 430 24.47 10.20 30.29
C SER A 430 25.31 8.96 29.93
N PRO A 431 24.79 7.95 29.20
CA PRO A 431 25.49 6.67 28.99
C PRO A 431 26.89 6.77 28.37
N CYS A 432 27.16 7.80 27.56
CA CYS A 432 28.49 8.09 27.03
C CYS A 432 29.13 9.36 27.60
N GLY A 433 28.47 10.05 28.54
CA GLY A 433 28.98 11.28 29.16
C GLY A 433 28.91 12.54 28.29
N ASN A 434 28.35 12.52 27.08
CA ASN A 434 28.31 13.73 26.22
C ASN A 434 27.24 14.76 26.64
N SER A 435 26.35 14.40 27.57
CA SER A 435 25.27 15.25 28.11
C SER A 435 24.16 15.62 27.11
N PHE A 436 24.07 14.92 25.99
CA PHE A 436 22.98 15.02 25.01
C PHE A 436 22.77 13.70 24.26
N ASN A 437 21.56 13.49 23.77
CA ASN A 437 21.14 12.32 23.00
C ASN A 437 20.08 12.75 21.96
N LEU A 438 19.62 11.84 21.11
CA LEU A 438 18.63 12.08 20.06
C LEU A 438 17.52 11.01 20.08
N SER A 439 16.36 11.35 19.52
CA SER A 439 15.29 10.39 19.20
C SER A 439 15.66 9.52 17.99
N ASN A 440 14.81 8.57 17.63
CA ASN A 440 14.72 8.05 16.26
C ASN A 440 14.47 9.19 15.25
N GLY A 441 14.65 8.90 13.97
CA GLY A 441 14.17 9.75 12.89
C GLY A 441 12.66 9.55 12.62
N TYR A 442 12.03 10.57 12.05
CA TYR A 442 10.65 10.52 11.55
C TYR A 442 10.61 11.14 10.17
N GLU A 443 9.97 10.51 9.19
CA GLU A 443 9.92 10.96 7.80
C GLU A 443 8.49 11.34 7.40
N ILE A 444 8.31 12.52 6.81
CA ILE A 444 7.01 13.01 6.32
C ILE A 444 7.16 13.37 4.85
N THR A 445 6.29 12.80 4.01
CA THR A 445 5.99 13.30 2.66
C THR A 445 4.87 14.32 2.78
N VAL A 446 5.09 15.53 2.32
CA VAL A 446 4.07 16.59 2.34
C VAL A 446 3.07 16.35 1.22
N LEU A 447 1.79 16.26 1.58
CA LEU A 447 0.65 16.25 0.66
C LEU A 447 0.22 17.68 0.30
#